data_AF-A0A2E1CPZ1-F1
#
_entry.id   AF-A0A2E1CPZ1-F1
#
_cell.length_a   1.000
_cell.length_b   1.000
_cell.length_c   1.000
_cell.angle_alpha   90.00
_cell.angle_beta   90.00
_cell.angle_gamma   90.00
#
_symmetry.space_group_name_H-M   'P 1'
#
loop_
_entity.id
_entity.type
_entity.pdbx_description
1 polymer ?
#
loop_
_entity_poly.entity_id
_entity_poly.type
_entity_poly.pdbx_seq_one_letter_code
_entity_poly.pdbx_strand_id
1 'polypeptide(L)'
;MAKSVRALEAAEDGVVAAFELVLTPALFAFFGYLLDKWFGTGPILLATLGGTVAIYEVWKLWYTYTQKMKTYEDSLPDAKGIHGE
;
A
#
# COMPACT_ATOMS: atom_id res chain seq x y z
N MET A 1 6.12 25.78 -13.53
CA MET A 1 6.56 25.55 -12.13
C MET A 1 5.60 24.65 -11.34
N ALA A 2 4.32 24.97 -11.16
CA ALA A 2 3.41 24.15 -10.33
C ALA A 2 3.23 22.69 -10.78
N LYS A 3 3.17 22.43 -12.10
CA LYS A 3 3.01 21.07 -12.66
C LYS A 3 4.22 20.15 -12.36
N SER A 4 5.44 20.68 -12.42
CA SER A 4 6.66 19.90 -12.16
C SER A 4 6.84 19.56 -10.69
N VAL A 5 6.42 20.46 -9.78
CA VAL A 5 6.46 20.21 -8.32
C VAL A 5 5.50 19.09 -7.95
N ARG A 6 4.25 19.12 -8.45
CA ARG A 6 3.26 18.04 -8.22
C ARG A 6 3.68 16.69 -8.80
N ALA A 7 4.36 16.69 -9.95
CA ALA A 7 4.88 15.46 -10.55
C ALA A 7 6.02 14.84 -9.71
N LEU A 8 6.86 15.67 -9.08
CA LEU A 8 7.88 15.22 -8.14
C LEU A 8 7.25 14.61 -6.88
N GLU A 9 6.27 15.30 -6.29
CA GLU A 9 5.56 14.85 -5.08
C GLU A 9 4.87 13.48 -5.32
N ALA A 10 4.20 13.30 -6.45
CA ALA A 10 3.60 12.01 -6.80
C ALA A 10 4.64 10.89 -7.03
N ALA A 11 5.83 11.22 -7.53
CA ALA A 11 6.91 10.26 -7.71
C ALA A 11 7.53 9.86 -6.36
N GLU A 12 7.72 10.82 -5.45
CA GLU A 12 8.19 10.59 -4.09
C GLU A 12 7.24 9.67 -3.31
N ASP A 13 5.94 9.97 -3.33
CA ASP A 13 4.90 9.14 -2.71
C ASP A 13 4.93 7.70 -3.22
N GLY A 14 5.10 7.52 -4.54
CA GLY A 14 5.18 6.19 -5.16
C GLY A 14 6.41 5.40 -4.72
N VAL A 15 7.57 6.06 -4.63
CA VAL A 15 8.82 5.44 -4.16
C VAL A 15 8.72 5.06 -2.68
N VAL A 16 8.18 5.94 -1.84
CA VAL A 16 7.98 5.68 -0.42
C VAL A 16 7.04 4.49 -0.22
N ALA A 17 5.91 4.45 -0.94
CA ALA A 17 4.97 3.33 -0.86
C ALA A 17 5.62 2.01 -1.32
N ALA A 18 6.40 2.02 -2.39
CA ALA A 18 7.11 0.82 -2.86
C ALA A 18 8.16 0.35 -1.85
N PHE A 19 8.86 1.28 -1.20
CA PHE A 19 9.84 0.96 -0.17
C PHE A 19 9.16 0.37 1.07
N GLU A 20 8.07 0.97 1.55
CA GLU A 20 7.29 0.47 2.70
C GLU A 20 6.74 -0.93 2.44
N LEU A 21 6.22 -1.17 1.23
CA LEU A 21 5.68 -2.46 0.80
C LEU A 21 6.73 -3.59 0.82
N VAL A 22 8.02 -3.28 0.78
CA VAL A 22 9.11 -4.25 0.88
C VAL A 22 9.72 -4.27 2.27
N LEU A 23 10.03 -3.09 2.82
CA LEU A 23 10.77 -2.95 4.06
C LEU A 23 9.98 -3.47 5.25
N THR A 24 8.70 -3.13 5.36
CA THR A 24 7.87 -3.51 6.51
C THR A 24 7.72 -5.03 6.57
N PRO A 25 7.28 -5.74 5.51
CA PRO A 25 7.26 -7.20 5.53
C PRO A 25 8.62 -7.84 5.76
N ALA A 26 9.70 -7.27 5.19
CA ALA A 26 11.05 -7.79 5.36
C ALA A 26 11.52 -7.70 6.82
N LEU A 27 11.22 -6.60 7.53
CA LEU A 27 11.53 -6.46 8.95
C LEU A 27 10.78 -7.49 9.80
N PHE A 28 9.50 -7.69 9.54
CA PHE A 28 8.70 -8.70 10.25
C PHE A 28 9.16 -10.12 9.94
N ALA A 29 9.49 -10.42 8.69
CA ALA A 29 10.08 -11.69 8.29
C ALA A 29 11.44 -11.92 8.98
N PHE A 30 12.27 -10.89 9.09
CA PHE A 30 13.56 -10.94 9.78
C PHE A 30 13.40 -11.25 11.28
N PHE A 31 12.46 -10.60 11.96
CA PHE A 31 12.16 -10.94 13.36
C PHE A 31 11.59 -12.36 13.48
N GLY A 32 10.72 -12.78 12.57
CA GLY A 32 10.23 -14.16 12.50
C GLY A 32 11.37 -15.17 12.36
N TYR A 33 12.36 -14.90 11.51
CA TYR A 33 13.56 -15.72 11.37
C TYR A 33 14.37 -15.85 12.67
N LEU A 34 14.56 -14.76 13.41
CA LEU A 34 15.29 -14.78 14.67
C LEU A 34 14.56 -15.61 15.73
N LEU A 35 13.24 -15.46 15.82
CA LEU A 35 12.39 -16.26 16.71
C LEU A 35 12.41 -17.73 16.31
N ASP A 36 12.32 -18.02 15.01
CA ASP A 36 12.39 -19.36 14.46
C ASP A 36 13.71 -20.07 14.83
N LYS A 37 14.84 -19.35 14.76
CA LYS A 37 16.16 -19.81 15.21
C LYS A 37 16.19 -20.10 16.71
N TRP A 38 15.49 -19.30 17.53
CA TRP A 38 15.52 -19.42 18.98
C TRP A 38 14.62 -20.55 19.50
N PHE A 39 13.42 -20.70 18.93
CA PHE A 39 12.44 -21.70 19.36
C PHE A 39 12.55 -23.03 18.58
N GLY A 40 13.32 -23.08 17.50
CA GLY A 40 13.46 -24.28 16.67
C GLY A 40 12.20 -24.61 15.86
N THR A 41 11.37 -23.60 15.55
CA THR A 41 10.07 -23.77 14.88
C THR A 41 10.15 -23.98 13.36
N GLY A 42 11.36 -24.14 12.79
CA GLY A 42 11.52 -24.14 11.33
C GLY A 42 11.23 -22.75 10.74
N PRO A 43 10.75 -22.58 9.51
CA PRO A 43 10.47 -21.26 8.91
C PRO A 43 9.04 -20.75 9.17
N ILE A 44 8.39 -21.16 10.26
CA ILE A 44 6.96 -20.90 10.50
C ILE A 44 6.72 -19.44 10.86
N LEU A 45 7.43 -18.89 11.85
CA LEU A 45 7.21 -17.52 12.33
C LEU A 45 7.63 -16.49 11.27
N LEU A 46 8.71 -16.76 10.53
CA LEU A 46 9.10 -16.00 9.36
C LEU A 46 7.96 -15.93 8.34
N ALA A 47 7.42 -17.09 7.94
CA ALA A 47 6.38 -17.17 6.93
C ALA A 47 5.09 -16.48 7.38
N THR A 48 4.69 -16.69 8.64
CA THR A 48 3.48 -16.08 9.18
C THR A 48 3.64 -14.56 9.33
N LEU A 49 4.67 -14.08 10.02
CA LEU A 49 4.83 -12.64 10.26
C LEU A 49 5.10 -11.87 8.97
N GLY A 50 6.05 -12.35 8.16
CA GLY A 50 6.36 -11.72 6.87
C GLY A 50 5.18 -11.79 5.90
N GLY A 51 4.55 -12.97 5.78
CA GLY A 51 3.43 -13.19 4.87
C GLY A 51 2.19 -12.38 5.23
N THR A 52 1.82 -12.31 6.50
CA THR A 52 0.67 -11.52 6.96
C THR A 52 0.87 -10.03 6.65
N VAL A 53 2.05 -9.48 6.94
CA VAL A 53 2.33 -8.07 6.67
C VAL A 53 2.39 -7.80 5.17
N ALA A 54 2.99 -8.69 4.38
CA ALA A 54 3.00 -8.55 2.91
C ALA A 54 1.58 -8.53 2.33
N ILE A 55 0.71 -9.45 2.76
CA ILE A 55 -0.70 -9.49 2.33
C ILE A 55 -1.42 -8.21 2.73
N TYR A 56 -1.20 -7.74 3.96
CA TYR A 56 -1.79 -6.50 4.46
C TYR A 56 -1.36 -5.28 3.63
N GLU A 57 -0.07 -5.13 3.34
CA GLU A 57 0.47 -4.01 2.54
C GLU A 57 -0.13 -3.98 1.13
N VAL A 58 -0.24 -5.15 0.47
CA VAL A 58 -0.88 -5.26 -0.84
C VAL A 58 -2.37 -4.89 -0.76
N TRP A 59 -3.08 -5.38 0.24
CA TRP A 59 -4.48 -5.04 0.45
C TRP A 59 -4.66 -3.54 0.76
N LYS A 60 -3.81 -2.95 1.60
CA LYS A 60 -3.78 -1.53 1.94
C LYS A 60 -3.61 -0.69 0.67
N LEU A 61 -2.62 -1.01 -0.16
CA LEU A 61 -2.37 -0.31 -1.42
C LEU A 61 -3.60 -0.33 -2.34
N TRP A 62 -4.22 -1.50 -2.52
CA TRP A 62 -5.41 -1.66 -3.33
C TRP A 62 -6.61 -0.89 -2.76
N TYR A 63 -6.85 -0.98 -1.45
CA TYR A 63 -7.94 -0.30 -0.78
C TYR A 63 -7.79 1.22 -0.86
N THR A 64 -6.62 1.75 -0.55
CA THR A 64 -6.33 3.19 -0.63
C THR A 64 -6.51 3.72 -2.06
N TYR A 65 -6.04 2.98 -3.07
CA TYR A 65 -6.29 3.34 -4.47
C TYR A 65 -7.78 3.39 -4.79
N THR A 66 -8.54 2.37 -4.38
CA THR A 66 -9.99 2.29 -4.61
C THR A 66 -10.73 3.44 -3.94
N GLN A 67 -10.36 3.82 -2.71
CA GLN A 67 -10.94 4.97 -2.02
C GLN A 67 -10.63 6.29 -2.73
N LYS A 68 -9.38 6.50 -3.16
CA LYS A 68 -8.99 7.70 -3.93
C LYS A 68 -9.83 7.83 -5.21
N MET A 69 -10.06 6.73 -5.92
CA MET A 69 -10.87 6.73 -7.15
C MET A 69 -12.34 7.05 -6.89
N LYS A 70 -12.92 6.52 -5.81
CA LYS A 70 -14.29 6.88 -5.40
C LYS A 70 -14.43 8.38 -5.11
N THR A 71 -13.47 8.96 -4.40
CA THR A 71 -13.46 10.40 -4.15
C THR A 71 -13.37 11.21 -5.44
N TYR A 72 -12.57 10.77 -6.42
CA TYR A 72 -12.54 11.42 -7.72
C TYR A 72 -13.88 11.31 -8.46
N GLU A 73 -14.49 10.13 -8.48
CA GLU A 73 -15.82 9.91 -9.09
C GLU A 73 -16.89 10.82 -8.46
N ASP A 74 -16.95 10.88 -7.13
CA ASP A 74 -17.91 11.72 -6.40
C ASP A 74 -17.68 13.23 -6.65
N SER A 75 -16.46 13.61 -7.03
CA SER A 75 -16.08 15.00 -7.33
C SER A 75 -16.33 15.40 -8.79
N LEU A 76 -16.60 14.44 -9.67
CA LEU A 76 -16.93 14.72 -11.06
C LEU A 76 -18.36 15.27 -11.14
N PRO A 77 -18.63 16.29 -11.98
CA PRO A 77 -19.99 16.68 -12.30
C PRO A 77 -20.74 15.48 -12.89
N ASP A 78 -22.00 15.27 -12.48
CA ASP A 78 -22.83 14.19 -13.00
C ASP A 78 -22.80 14.20 -14.53
N ALA A 79 -22.24 13.14 -15.13
CA ALA A 79 -22.16 12.99 -16.58
C ALA A 79 -23.56 12.85 -17.22
N LYS A 80 -24.59 12.64 -16.39
CA LYS A 80 -25.98 12.77 -16.80
C LYS A 80 -26.34 14.26 -16.82
N GLY A 81 -26.18 14.88 -17.99
CA GLY A 81 -26.77 16.18 -18.26
C GLY A 81 -28.26 16.13 -17.95
N ILE A 82 -28.65 16.63 -16.77
CA ILE A 82 -30.01 17.07 -16.52
C ILE A 82 -30.16 18.30 -17.41
N HIS A 83 -30.62 18.07 -18.64
CA HIS A 83 -31.47 19.05 -19.31
C HIS A 83 -32.57 19.38 -18.31
N GLY A 84 -32.55 20.63 -17.85
CA GLY A 84 -33.69 21.17 -17.15
C GLY A 84 -34.92 20.99 -18.02
N GLU A 85 -36.02 20.57 -17.40
CA GLU A 85 -37.28 21.32 -17.30
C GLU A 85 -37.89 21.02 -15.92
#